data_AF-A0A9D9EJG9-F1
#
_entry.id   AF-A0A9D9EJG9-F1
#
_cell.length_a   1.000
_cell.length_b   1.000
_cell.length_c   1.000
_cell.angle_alpha   90.00
_cell.angle_beta   90.00
_cell.angle_gamma   90.00
#
_symmetry.space_group_name_H-M   'P 1'
#
loop_
_entity.id
_entity.type
_entity.pdbx_description
1 polymer ?
#
loop_
_entity_poly.entity_id
_entity_poly.type
_entity_poly.pdbx_seq_one_letter_code
_entity_poly.pdbx_strand_id
1 'polypeptide(L)' 'MPETTVKTPWYPYTEGVPVHLDYFKGSMFDMVKSVADKYPRNVAFDFMGKSTTYRQLVKMIETCAKALKTCLLYTSD' A
#
# COMPACT_ATOMS: atom_id res chain seq x y z
N MET A 1 20.01 6.72 -25.17
CA MET A 1 19.40 7.55 -24.10
C MET A 1 20.56 8.07 -23.26
N PRO A 2 20.72 9.39 -23.05
CA PRO A 2 21.79 9.88 -22.19
C PRO A 2 21.52 9.44 -20.74
N GLU A 3 22.53 8.89 -20.08
CA GLU A 3 22.52 8.50 -18.67
C GLU A 3 22.38 9.75 -17.79
N THR A 4 21.17 10.06 -17.34
CA THR A 4 20.92 11.13 -16.37
C THR A 4 21.28 10.66 -14.97
N THR A 5 22.45 11.06 -14.48
CA THR A 5 22.87 10.78 -13.10
C THR A 5 22.01 11.58 -12.11
N VAL A 6 21.13 10.91 -11.38
CA VAL A 6 20.31 11.52 -10.32
C VAL A 6 21.22 11.80 -9.11
N LYS A 7 21.21 13.04 -8.60
CA LYS A 7 21.97 13.39 -7.40
C LYS A 7 21.33 12.73 -6.17
N THR A 8 22.12 11.97 -5.40
CA THR A 8 21.67 11.26 -4.19
C THR A 8 22.43 11.73 -2.93
N PRO A 9 22.29 13.00 -2.50
CA PRO A 9 23.05 13.57 -1.38
C PRO A 9 22.84 12.88 -0.02
N TRP A 10 21.83 12.00 0.09
CA TRP A 10 21.54 11.22 1.30
C TRP A 10 22.39 9.94 1.42
N TYR A 11 23.06 9.45 0.36
CA TYR A 11 23.86 8.20 0.39
C TYR A 11 24.93 8.15 1.49
N PRO A 12 25.68 9.22 1.78
CA PRO A 12 26.67 9.20 2.88
C PRO A 12 26.04 8.98 4.26
N TYR A 13 24.73 9.21 4.41
CA TYR A 13 24.01 9.09 5.67
C TYR A 13 23.21 7.77 5.78
N THR A 14 23.29 6.88 4.80
CA THR A 14 22.62 5.57 4.80
C THR A 14 23.54 4.45 5.30
N GLU A 15 24.42 4.74 6.26
CA GLU A 15 25.32 3.73 6.83
C GLU A 15 24.54 2.52 7.36
N GLY A 16 24.90 1.32 6.92
CA GLY A 16 24.23 0.07 7.30
C GLY A 16 22.86 -0.16 6.65
N VAL A 17 22.37 0.75 5.81
CA VAL A 17 21.07 0.64 5.12
C VAL A 17 21.29 0.46 3.62
N PRO A 18 20.72 -0.58 2.98
CA PRO A 18 20.79 -0.75 1.53
C PRO A 18 20.21 0.46 0.80
N VAL A 19 20.99 1.05 -0.10
CA VAL A 19 20.57 2.20 -0.93
C VAL A 19 19.60 1.82 -2.04
N HIS A 20 19.54 0.52 -2.36
CA HIS A 20 18.59 -0.05 -3.30
C HIS A 20 17.88 -1.22 -2.60
N LEU A 21 16.55 -1.21 -2.71
CA LEU A 21 15.70 -2.25 -2.16
C LEU A 21 14.97 -2.96 -3.31
N ASP A 22 14.96 -4.27 -3.26
CA ASP A 22 14.17 -5.10 -4.18
C ASP A 22 12.72 -5.13 -3.71
N TYR A 23 12.00 -4.07 -4.07
CA TYR A 23 10.59 -3.94 -3.75
C TYR A 23 9.72 -4.93 -4.54
N PHE A 24 8.63 -5.34 -3.89
CA PHE A 24 7.52 -6.03 -4.54
C PHE A 24 7.02 -5.23 -5.75
N LYS A 25 6.75 -5.93 -6.86
CA LYS A 25 6.39 -5.31 -8.14
C LYS A 25 4.89 -5.02 -8.30
N GLY A 26 4.04 -5.54 -7.42
CA GLY A 26 2.62 -5.19 -7.39
C GLY A 26 2.36 -3.91 -6.61
N SER A 27 1.11 -3.44 -6.66
CA SER A 27 0.67 -2.33 -5.83
C SER A 27 0.68 -2.70 -4.35
N MET A 28 0.64 -1.68 -3.49
CA MET A 28 0.45 -1.89 -2.05
C MET A 28 -0.83 -2.69 -1.77
N PHE A 29 -1.89 -2.48 -2.56
CA PHE A 29 -3.14 -3.23 -2.41
C PHE A 29 -2.97 -4.70 -2.81
N ASP A 30 -2.22 -5.00 -3.88
CA ASP A 30 -1.97 -6.38 -4.31
C ASP A 30 -1.27 -7.18 -3.21
N MET A 31 -0.30 -6.56 -2.53
CA MET A 31 0.37 -7.17 -1.39
C MET A 31 -0.63 -7.45 -0.25
N VAL A 32 -1.45 -6.47 0.15
CA VAL A 32 -2.45 -6.63 1.22
C VAL A 32 -3.48 -7.70 0.85
N LYS A 33 -3.93 -7.73 -0.40
CA LYS A 33 -4.87 -8.72 -0.91
C LYS A 33 -4.28 -10.13 -0.87
N SER A 34 -3.01 -10.30 -1.26
CA SER A 34 -2.33 -11.59 -1.19
C SER A 34 -2.26 -12.16 0.24
N VAL A 35 -2.06 -11.29 1.23
CA VAL A 35 -2.06 -11.66 2.65
C VAL A 35 -3.47 -12.01 3.12
N ALA A 36 -4.48 -11.24 2.69
CA ALA A 36 -5.87 -11.51 3.02
C ALA A 36 -6.39 -12.82 2.43
N ASP A 37 -5.96 -13.18 1.22
CA ASP A 37 -6.31 -14.46 0.59
C ASP A 37 -5.69 -15.64 1.38
N LYS A 38 -4.46 -15.47 1.87
CA LYS A 38 -3.76 -16.50 2.65
C LYS A 38 -4.28 -16.63 4.08
N TYR A 39 -4.63 -15.52 4.73
CA TYR A 39 -5.00 -15.48 6.14
C TYR A 39 -6.24 -14.60 6.41
N PRO A 40 -7.40 -14.95 5.85
CA PRO A 40 -8.57 -14.06 5.83
C PRO A 40 -9.14 -13.74 7.21
N ARG A 41 -8.96 -14.64 8.18
CA ARG A 41 -9.48 -14.52 9.55
C ARG A 41 -8.48 -13.93 10.55
N ASN A 42 -7.23 -13.72 10.15
CA ASN A 42 -6.26 -13.09 11.03
C ASN A 42 -6.59 -11.60 11.19
N VAL A 43 -6.32 -11.07 12.38
CA VAL A 43 -6.45 -9.64 12.66
C VAL A 43 -5.38 -8.89 11.86
N ALA A 44 -5.81 -7.93 11.06
CA ALA A 44 -4.93 -7.05 10.29
C ALA A 44 -4.50 -5.83 11.11
N PHE A 45 -5.42 -5.27 11.90
CA PHE A 45 -5.12 -4.20 12.84
C PHE A 45 -6.18 -4.15 13.95
N ASP A 46 -5.77 -3.58 15.09
CA ASP A 46 -6.63 -3.22 16.20
C ASP A 46 -6.72 -1.69 16.30
N PHE A 47 -7.95 -1.17 16.34
CA PHE A 47 -8.18 0.26 16.53
C PHE A 47 -9.18 0.48 17.66
N MET A 48 -8.74 1.15 18.73
CA MET A 48 -9.56 1.47 19.91
C MET A 48 -10.33 0.26 20.47
N GLY A 49 -9.64 -0.87 20.65
CA GLY A 49 -10.24 -2.10 21.18
C GLY A 49 -11.11 -2.88 20.18
N LYS A 50 -11.15 -2.44 18.91
CA LYS A 50 -11.89 -3.12 17.85
C LYS A 50 -10.93 -3.72 16.83
N SER A 51 -10.94 -5.05 16.77
CA SER A 51 -10.13 -5.81 15.80
C SER A 51 -10.77 -5.85 14.43
N THR A 52 -9.96 -5.64 13.39
CA THR A 52 -10.37 -5.79 11.99
C THR A 52 -9.54 -6.87 11.34
N THR A 53 -10.21 -7.89 10.79
CA THR A 53 -9.54 -8.98 10.05
C THR A 53 -9.10 -8.54 8.67
N TYR A 54 -8.13 -9.23 8.07
CA TYR A 54 -7.69 -8.97 6.70
C TYR A 54 -8.84 -9.01 5.69
N ARG A 55 -9.76 -9.98 5.81
CA ARG A 55 -10.95 -10.06 4.94
C ARG A 55 -11.83 -8.81 5.08
N GLN A 56 -12.03 -8.31 6.29
CA GLN A 56 -12.80 -7.09 6.52
C GLN A 56 -12.08 -5.86 5.95
N LEU A 57 -10.77 -5.75 6.15
CA LEU A 57 -9.95 -4.66 5.64
C LEU A 57 -10.05 -4.55 4.10
N VAL A 58 -9.86 -5.66 3.38
CA VAL A 58 -9.97 -5.65 1.90
C VAL A 58 -11.35 -5.19 1.44
N LYS A 59 -12.42 -5.67 2.09
CA LYS A 59 -13.79 -5.21 1.80
C LYS A 59 -13.95 -3.70 2.03
N MET A 60 -13.40 -3.17 3.12
CA MET A 60 -13.43 -1.73 3.42
C MET A 60 -12.69 -0.91 2.36
N ILE A 61 -11.51 -1.36 1.93
CA ILE A 61 -10.73 -0.70 0.85
C ILE A 61 -11.56 -0.65 -0.44
N GLU A 62 -12.12 -1.78 -0.87
CA GLU A 62 -12.91 -1.83 -2.10
C GLU A 62 -14.18 -0.96 -2.03
N THR A 63 -14.86 -0.94 -0.89
CA THR A 63 -16.01 -0.05 -0.66
C THR A 63 -15.60 1.42 -0.74
N CYS A 64 -14.50 1.80 -0.09
CA CYS A 64 -13.98 3.16 -0.12
C CYS A 64 -13.58 3.58 -1.54
N ALA A 65 -12.86 2.72 -2.28
CA ALA A 65 -12.45 2.99 -3.65
C ALA A 65 -13.66 3.19 -4.60
N LYS A 66 -14.73 2.39 -4.44
CA LYS A 66 -15.98 2.57 -5.18
C LYS A 66 -16.64 3.92 -4.84
N ALA A 67 -16.71 4.28 -3.56
CA ALA A 67 -17.27 5.55 -3.12
C ALA A 67 -16.46 6.74 -3.66
N LEU A 68 -15.13 6.70 -3.59
CA LEU A 68 -14.26 7.73 -4.15
C LEU A 68 -14.43 7.86 -5.66
N LYS A 69 -14.53 6.74 -6.39
CA LYS A 69 -14.85 6.76 -7.82
C LYS A 69 -16.16 7.50 -8.09
N THR A 70 -17.20 7.23 -7.30
CA THR A 70 -18.50 7.90 -7.45
C THR A 70 -18.46 9.37 -7.06
N CYS A 71 -17.84 9.73 -5.93
CA CYS A 71 -17.86 11.09 -5.42
C CYS A 71 -16.87 12.02 -6.14
N LEU A 72 -15.73 11.52 -6.63
CA LEU A 72 -14.68 12.37 -7.21
C LEU A 72 -14.72 12.44 -8.74
N LEU A 73 -15.33 11.46 -9.42
CA LEU A 73 -15.38 11.47 -10.89
C LEU A 73 -16.72 11.97 -11.47
N TYR A 74 -17.81 11.94 -10.69
CA TYR A 74 -19.13 12.39 -11.16
C TYR A 74 -19.49 13.82 -10.72
N THR A 75 -18.66 14.48 -9.91
CA THR A 75 -18.84 15.89 -9.50
C THR A 75 -17.95 16.85 -10.29
N SER A 76 -17.24 16.34 -11.30
CA SER A 76 -16.40 17.13 -12.21
C SER A 76 -17.11 17.46 -13.54
N ASP A 77 -18.36 17.01 -13.69
CA ASP A 77 -19.34 17.45 -14.69
C ASP A 77 -20.41 18.31 -13.98
#